data_AF-A0A2T3ZZK8-F1
#
_entry.id   AF-A0A2T3ZZK8-F1
#
_cell.length_a   1.000
_cell.length_b   1.000
_cell.length_c   1.000
_cell.angle_alpha   90.00
_cell.angle_beta   90.00
_cell.angle_gamma   90.00
#
_symmetry.space_group_name_H-M   'P 1'
#
loop_
_entity.id
_entity.type
_entity.pdbx_description
1 polymer ?
#
loop_
_entity_poly.entity_id
_entity_poly.type
_entity_poly.pdbx_seq_one_letter_code
_entity_poly.pdbx_strand_id
1 'polypeptide(L)' 'MNRQALEEELTVQEVILDSLQDEAGEDAEVQRDEARREIVRLKRMLRTLSMTAAGGEAGQDTSTRACHDAVSCLCKC' A
#
# COMPACT_ATOMS: atom_id res chain seq x y z
N MET A 1 -13.26 4.62 3.03
CA MET A 1 -13.69 3.27 3.43
C MET A 1 -13.35 3.07 4.90
N ASN A 2 -14.22 2.37 5.65
CA ASN A 2 -13.94 1.98 7.03
C ASN A 2 -13.15 0.66 7.07
N ARG A 3 -12.72 0.22 8.26
CA ARG A 3 -11.94 -1.01 8.45
C ARG A 3 -12.66 -2.24 7.89
N GLN A 4 -13.96 -2.38 8.18
CA GLN A 4 -14.77 -3.50 7.72
C GLN A 4 -14.84 -3.59 6.19
N ALA A 5 -15.12 -2.48 5.51
CA ALA A 5 -15.19 -2.43 4.05
C ALA A 5 -13.84 -2.81 3.39
N LEU A 6 -12.72 -2.47 4.03
CA LEU A 6 -11.39 -2.88 3.55
C LEU A 6 -11.11 -4.37 3.77
N GLU A 7 -11.65 -4.97 4.84
CA GLU A 7 -11.54 -6.41 5.11
C GLU A 7 -12.42 -7.22 4.15
N GLU A 8 -13.63 -6.73 3.87
CA GLU A 8 -14.55 -7.32 2.88
C GLU A 8 -13.92 -7.27 1.48
N GLU A 9 -13.42 -6.11 1.05
CA GLU A 9 -12.74 -5.98 -0.23
C GLU A 9 -11.49 -6.87 -0.31
N LEU A 10 -10.71 -6.97 0.77
CA LEU A 10 -9.55 -7.86 0.80
C LEU A 10 -9.97 -9.32 0.59
N THR A 11 -11.08 -9.74 1.20
CA THR A 11 -11.64 -11.09 1.04
C THR A 11 -12.06 -11.33 -0.40
N VAL A 12 -12.73 -10.36 -1.04
CA VAL A 12 -13.12 -10.45 -2.46
C VAL A 12 -11.89 -10.66 -3.34
N GLN A 13 -10.83 -9.87 -3.14
CA GLN A 13 -9.61 -9.99 -3.95
C GLN A 13 -8.88 -11.32 -3.72
N GLU A 14 -8.88 -11.85 -2.49
CA GLU A 14 -8.31 -13.17 -2.18
C GLU A 14 -9.11 -14.30 -2.85
N VAL A 15 -10.45 -14.21 -2.88
CA VAL A 15 -11.32 -15.16 -3.60
C VAL A 15 -11.11 -15.09 -5.11
N ILE A 16 -10.97 -13.89 -5.69
CA ILE A 16 -10.66 -13.72 -7.11
C ILE A 16 -9.33 -14.39 -7.44
N LEU A 17 -8.29 -14.12 -6.65
CA LEU A 17 -6.97 -14.70 -6.87
C LEU A 17 -6.99 -16.23 -6.78
N ASP A 18 -7.73 -16.79 -5.83
CA ASP A 18 -7.90 -18.24 -5.67
C ASP A 18 -8.63 -18.85 -6.87
N SER A 19 -9.72 -18.21 -7.31
CA SER A 19 -10.52 -18.66 -8.46
C SER A 19 -9.75 -18.66 -9.77
N LEU A 20 -8.71 -17.83 -9.88
CA LEU A 20 -7.87 -17.72 -11.07
C LEU A 20 -6.65 -18.66 -11.04
N GLN A 21 -6.41 -19.47 -9.99
CA GLN A 21 -5.17 -20.26 -9.89
C GLN A 21 -4.95 -21.22 -11.05
N ASP A 22 -6.01 -21.94 -11.45
CA ASP A 22 -5.94 -22.97 -12.49
C ASP A 22 -6.24 -22.43 -13.90
N GLU A 23 -6.59 -21.16 -14.01
CA GLU A 23 -6.93 -20.52 -15.29
C GLU A 23 -5.66 -20.23 -16.10
N ALA A 24 -5.67 -20.64 -17.37
CA ALA A 24 -4.57 -20.42 -18.30
C ALA A 24 -4.91 -19.29 -19.29
N GLY A 25 -3.89 -18.53 -19.69
CA GLY A 25 -4.02 -17.44 -20.67
C GLY A 25 -3.50 -16.11 -20.13
N GLU A 26 -3.14 -15.23 -21.06
CA GLU A 26 -2.56 -13.91 -20.76
C GLU A 26 -3.52 -13.05 -19.92
N ASP A 27 -4.81 -13.08 -20.21
CA ASP A 27 -5.82 -12.33 -19.45
C ASP A 27 -5.90 -12.81 -17.98
N ALA A 28 -5.81 -14.13 -17.75
CA ALA A 28 -5.82 -14.69 -16.39
C ALA A 28 -4.54 -14.33 -15.62
N GLU A 29 -3.39 -14.27 -16.30
CA GLU A 29 -2.13 -13.78 -15.72
C GLU A 29 -2.22 -12.31 -15.31
N VAL A 30 -2.74 -11.46 -16.19
CA VAL A 30 -2.95 -10.03 -15.91
C VAL A 30 -3.87 -9.85 -14.70
N GLN A 31 -5.00 -10.56 -14.67
CA GLN A 31 -5.96 -10.49 -13.56
C GLN A 31 -5.38 -10.97 -12.23
N ARG A 32 -4.57 -12.05 -12.23
CA ARG A 32 -3.86 -12.50 -11.02
C ARG A 32 -2.89 -11.44 -10.51
N ASP A 33 -2.15 -10.81 -11.41
CA ASP A 33 -1.20 -9.77 -11.03
C ASP A 33 -1.88 -8.50 -10.53
N GLU A 34 -3.04 -8.13 -11.10
CA GLU A 34 -3.89 -7.06 -10.58
C GLU A 34 -4.43 -7.37 -9.18
N ALA A 35 -5.00 -8.57 -8.98
CA ALA A 35 -5.50 -9.01 -7.68
C ALA A 35 -4.39 -9.00 -6.60
N ARG A 36 -3.18 -9.49 -6.95
CA ARG A 36 -2.01 -9.45 -6.05
C ARG A 36 -1.61 -8.04 -5.66
N ARG A 37 -1.55 -7.10 -6.62
CA ARG A 37 -1.23 -5.69 -6.35
C ARG A 37 -2.27 -5.07 -5.41
N GLU A 38 -3.54 -5.38 -5.64
CA GLU A 38 -4.64 -4.84 -4.86
C GLU A 38 -4.65 -5.38 -3.42
N ILE A 39 -4.44 -6.69 -3.24
CA ILE A 39 -4.27 -7.32 -1.92
C ILE A 39 -3.16 -6.63 -1.11
N VAL A 40 -2.02 -6.34 -1.74
CA VAL A 40 -0.91 -5.63 -1.07
C VAL A 40 -1.33 -4.23 -0.64
N ARG A 41 -2.05 -3.51 -1.49
CA ARG A 41 -2.56 -2.15 -1.21
C ARG A 41 -3.53 -2.17 -0.02
N LEU A 42 -4.51 -3.08 -0.03
CA LEU A 42 -5.51 -3.23 1.03
C LEU A 42 -4.86 -3.62 2.37
N LYS A 43 -3.95 -4.60 2.36
CA LYS A 43 -3.18 -4.99 3.56
C LYS A 43 -2.38 -3.82 4.14
N ARG A 44 -1.82 -2.94 3.30
CA ARG A 44 -1.12 -1.73 3.77
C ARG A 44 -2.09 -0.74 4.43
N MET A 45 -3.24 -0.47 3.81
CA MET A 45 -4.24 0.43 4.37
C MET A 45 -4.76 -0.06 5.73
N LEU A 46 -5.05 -1.36 5.85
CA LEU A 46 -5.48 -1.97 7.10
C LEU A 46 -4.44 -1.83 8.21
N ARG A 47 -3.14 -2.01 7.89
CA ARG A 47 -2.06 -1.77 8.85
C ARG A 47 -2.01 -0.31 9.29
N THR A 48 -2.09 0.64 8.36
CA THR A 48 -2.11 2.07 8.70
C THR A 48 -3.26 2.40 9.67
N LEU A 49 -4.46 1.86 9.43
CA LEU A 49 -5.61 2.05 10.33
C LEU A 49 -5.38 1.45 11.72
N SER A 50 -4.76 0.27 11.81
CA SER A 50 -4.42 -0.33 13.11
C SER A 50 -3.38 0.48 13.90
N MET A 51 -2.41 1.09 13.21
CA MET A 51 -1.40 1.95 13.85
C MET A 51 -2.01 3.28 14.32
N THR A 52 -2.92 3.86 13.54
CA THR A 52 -3.66 5.07 13.96
C THR A 52 -4.55 4.78 15.18
N ALA A 53 -5.16 3.60 15.26
CA ALA A 53 -5.97 3.20 16.41
C ALA A 53 -5.12 2.95 17.68
N ALA A 54 -3.85 2.55 17.53
CA ALA A 54 -2.93 2.30 18.64
C ALA A 54 -2.07 3.53 19.04
N GLY A 55 -2.14 4.63 18.28
CA GLY A 55 -1.24 5.79 18.39
C GLY A 55 -1.83 7.05 19.04
N GLY A 56 -3.00 6.96 19.68
CA GLY A 56 -3.48 8.03 20.57
C GLY A 56 -2.69 7.96 21.88
N GLU A 57 -1.71 8.84 22.05
CA GLU A 57 -0.77 8.97 23.18
C GLU A 57 0.60 8.27 23.03
N ALA A 58 1.42 8.75 22.09
CA ALA A 58 2.83 9.11 22.36
C ALA A 58 3.48 9.84 21.17
N GLY A 59 3.84 11.11 21.38
CA GLY A 59 5.03 11.71 20.77
C GLY A 59 4.90 12.28 19.36
N GLN A 60 4.51 13.55 19.29
CA GLN A 60 4.80 14.42 18.16
C GLN A 60 6.31 14.70 18.02
N ASP A 61 6.73 14.81 16.76
CA ASP A 61 7.73 15.75 16.23
C ASP A 61 9.23 15.45 16.42
N THR A 62 9.90 15.05 15.34
CA THR A 62 10.71 15.98 14.54
C THR A 62 11.30 15.30 13.30
N SER A 63 11.33 16.07 12.20
CA SER A 63 12.18 15.88 11.02
C SER A 63 11.57 15.17 9.79
N THR A 64 10.50 15.75 9.25
CA THR A 64 10.42 15.93 7.80
C THR A 64 11.18 17.19 7.40
N ARG A 65 12.34 17.06 6.76
CA ARG A 65 12.94 18.16 5.98
C ARG A 65 13.75 17.64 4.78
N ALA A 66 13.09 17.73 3.63
CA ALA A 66 13.62 18.05 2.30
C ALA A 66 14.88 17.31 1.79
N CYS A 67 14.66 16.32 0.92
CA CYS A 67 15.59 16.02 -0.17
C CYS A 67 15.01 16.61 -1.47
N HIS A 68 15.22 17.90 -1.71
CA HIS A 68 15.05 18.48 -3.04
C HIS A 68 15.93 19.75 -3.16
N ASP A 69 16.74 19.76 -4.22
CA ASP A 69 17.43 20.90 -4.83
C ASP A 69 18.57 21.60 -4.06
N ALA A 70 19.79 21.10 -4.29
CA ALA A 70 21.01 21.91 -4.23
C ALA A 70 21.60 22.04 -5.65
N VAL A 71 20.95 22.85 -6.50
CA VAL A 71 21.60 23.37 -7.70
C VAL A 71 22.47 24.57 -7.31
N SER A 72 23.78 24.43 -7.59
CA SER A 72 24.73 25.52 -7.84
C SER A 72 25.06 26.49 -6.70
N CYS A 73 26.11 26.16 -5.94
CA CYS A 73 27.07 27.16 -5.47
C CYS A 73 28.49 26.73 -5.86
N LEU A 74 28.84 27.12 -7.07
CA LEU A 74 30.20 27.17 -7.60
C LEU A 74 31.00 28.23 -6.83
N CYS A 75 31.94 27.83 -5.97
CA CYS A 75 33.05 28.69 -5.53
C CYS A 75 34.35 27.87 -5.48
N LYS A 76 35.27 28.28 -6.36
CA LYS A 76 36.67 27.84 -6.49
C LYS A 76 37.45 28.14 -5.21
N CYS A 77 38.29 27.21 -4.79
CA CYS A 77 39.66 27.43 -4.32
C CYS A 77 40.46 26.17 -4.64
#